data_AF-J7RYT2-F1
#
_entry.id   AF-J7RYT2-F1
#
_cell.length_a   1.000
_cell.length_b   1.000
_cell.length_c   1.000
_cell.angle_alpha   90.00
_cell.angle_beta   90.00
_cell.angle_gamma   90.00
#
_symmetry.space_group_name_H-M   'P 1'
#
loop_
_entity.id
_entity.type
_entity.pdbx_description
1 polymer ?
#
loop_
_entity_poly.entity_id
_entity_poly.type
_entity_poly.pdbx_seq_one_letter_code
_entity_poly.pdbx_strand_id
1 'polypeptide(L)'
;MSSEHSESEYFDSLCELDQHLLSNHESLQNTLDQLSSLVGNLSSSDNAGTDADAIGLLDELSTQFEDLLSTSVDLKYNKYHTRECQILHAKNLQSINWNLSRSQFGPNLREYVTYIETINKNSLEYLNLLGTYAVDLARQIEISDPSVSHFDIDDWKPPRKLLEILDKFQSEDCEPIKIRDELQSYLDNIKLSRAKFTLENKHILQDKLGVLSKEVSYWRKEWDNIENMMFGEGSDSMRSMLQTVDSLRSKINDENTDIEMS
;
A
#
# COMPACT_ATOMS: atom_id res chain seq x y z
N MET A 1 -34.42 4.47 -35.20
CA MET A 1 -35.03 3.74 -36.33
C MET A 1 -34.24 3.86 -37.63
N SER A 2 -33.34 4.83 -37.81
CA SER A 2 -32.52 4.92 -39.04
C SER A 2 -31.21 4.12 -39.02
N SER A 3 -30.77 3.56 -37.88
CA SER A 3 -29.51 2.80 -37.79
C SER A 3 -29.65 1.35 -38.27
N GLU A 4 -30.79 0.71 -38.01
CA GLU A 4 -31.09 -0.66 -38.47
C GLU A 4 -31.09 -0.75 -40.00
N HIS A 5 -31.52 0.31 -40.69
CA HIS A 5 -31.47 0.33 -42.16
C HIS A 5 -30.04 0.38 -42.70
N SER A 6 -29.13 1.13 -42.08
CA SER A 6 -27.73 1.19 -42.56
C SER A 6 -26.88 -0.04 -42.19
N GLU A 7 -27.19 -0.70 -41.07
CA GLU A 7 -26.56 -1.99 -40.71
C GLU A 7 -27.06 -3.10 -41.63
N SER A 8 -28.37 -3.13 -41.93
CA SER A 8 -28.94 -4.02 -42.93
C SER A 8 -28.28 -3.78 -44.29
N GLU A 9 -28.21 -2.54 -44.77
CA GLU A 9 -27.66 -2.23 -46.09
C GLU A 9 -26.20 -2.67 -46.30
N TYR A 10 -25.32 -2.54 -45.29
CA TYR A 10 -23.94 -3.02 -45.42
C TYR A 10 -23.85 -4.55 -45.38
N PHE A 11 -24.63 -5.19 -44.49
CA PHE A 11 -24.66 -6.64 -44.38
C PHE A 11 -25.30 -7.30 -45.62
N ASP A 12 -26.37 -6.70 -46.15
CA ASP A 12 -27.07 -7.14 -47.35
C ASP A 12 -26.15 -7.01 -48.58
N SER A 13 -25.38 -5.92 -48.69
CA SER A 13 -24.37 -5.76 -49.75
C SER A 13 -23.22 -6.77 -49.67
N LEU A 14 -22.83 -7.19 -48.46
CA LEU A 14 -21.84 -8.27 -48.28
C LEU A 14 -22.39 -9.63 -48.73
N CYS A 15 -23.67 -9.92 -48.43
CA CYS A 15 -24.34 -11.15 -48.89
C CYS A 15 -24.47 -11.17 -50.42
N GLU A 16 -24.82 -10.04 -51.04
CA GLU A 16 -24.88 -9.90 -52.50
C GLU A 16 -23.51 -10.13 -53.14
N LEU A 17 -22.44 -9.56 -52.56
CA LEU A 17 -21.07 -9.79 -53.03
C LEU A 17 -20.66 -11.27 -52.98
N ASP A 18 -21.03 -11.99 -51.92
CA ASP A 18 -20.75 -13.43 -51.77
C ASP A 18 -21.48 -14.26 -52.85
N GLN A 19 -22.74 -13.91 -53.14
CA GLN A 19 -23.49 -14.55 -54.22
C GLN A 19 -22.83 -14.36 -55.60
N HIS A 20 -22.34 -13.15 -55.90
CA HIS A 20 -21.60 -12.89 -57.14
C HIS A 20 -20.25 -13.58 -57.19
N LEU A 21 -19.59 -13.78 -56.04
CA LEU A 21 -18.34 -14.52 -55.95
C LEU A 21 -18.55 -16.00 -56.26
N LEU A 22 -19.61 -16.61 -55.71
CA LEU A 22 -19.99 -17.99 -56.00
C LEU A 22 -20.28 -18.20 -57.49
N SER A 23 -21.07 -17.30 -58.09
CA SER A 23 -21.39 -17.36 -59.52
C SER A 23 -20.14 -17.20 -60.39
N ASN A 24 -19.23 -16.28 -60.05
CA ASN A 24 -17.98 -16.12 -60.80
C ASN A 24 -17.06 -17.33 -60.66
N HIS A 25 -17.00 -17.96 -59.48
CA HIS A 25 -16.25 -19.18 -59.25
C HIS A 25 -16.79 -20.35 -60.08
N GLU A 26 -18.12 -20.49 -60.18
CA GLU A 26 -18.76 -21.50 -61.01
C GLU A 26 -18.44 -21.30 -62.50
N SER A 27 -18.57 -20.07 -63.02
CA SER A 27 -18.18 -19.76 -64.41
C SER A 27 -16.70 -20.04 -64.68
N LEU A 28 -15.82 -19.71 -63.73
CA LEU A 28 -14.39 -19.98 -63.87
C LEU A 28 -14.11 -21.49 -63.89
N GLN A 29 -14.74 -22.27 -63.02
CA GLN A 29 -14.60 -23.72 -63.00
C GLN A 29 -15.04 -24.34 -64.32
N ASN A 30 -16.19 -23.91 -64.86
CA ASN A 30 -16.69 -24.38 -66.15
C ASN A 30 -15.70 -24.10 -67.29
N THR A 31 -15.13 -22.88 -67.36
CA THR A 31 -14.13 -22.54 -68.39
C THR A 31 -12.85 -23.35 -68.24
N LEU A 32 -12.40 -23.63 -67.02
CA LEU A 32 -11.23 -24.48 -66.77
C LEU A 32 -11.49 -25.93 -67.17
N ASP A 33 -12.67 -26.47 -66.87
CA ASP A 33 -13.07 -27.82 -67.22
C ASP A 33 -13.15 -27.98 -68.75
N GLN A 34 -13.67 -26.98 -69.46
CA GLN A 34 -13.67 -26.93 -70.93
C GLN A 34 -12.25 -26.83 -71.52
N LEU A 35 -11.39 -25.97 -70.98
CA LEU A 35 -9.99 -25.88 -71.39
C LEU A 35 -9.24 -27.20 -71.16
N SER A 36 -9.50 -27.87 -70.04
CA SER A 36 -8.90 -29.18 -69.75
C SER A 36 -9.37 -30.26 -70.72
N SER A 37 -10.65 -30.22 -71.10
CA SER A 37 -11.24 -31.13 -72.10
C SER A 37 -10.64 -30.88 -73.49
N LEU A 38 -10.43 -29.62 -73.86
CA LEU A 38 -9.77 -29.24 -75.11
C LEU A 38 -8.33 -29.75 -75.17
N VAL A 39 -7.56 -29.57 -74.08
CA VAL A 39 -6.18 -30.07 -73.96
C VAL A 39 -6.13 -31.61 -73.99
N GLY A 40 -7.07 -32.28 -73.32
CA GLY A 40 -7.19 -33.75 -73.35
C GLY A 40 -7.46 -34.30 -74.76
N ASN A 41 -8.31 -33.63 -75.53
CA ASN A 41 -8.62 -33.97 -76.92
C ASN A 41 -7.44 -33.70 -77.87
N LEU A 42 -6.63 -32.66 -77.61
CA LEU A 42 -5.44 -32.33 -78.40
C LEU A 42 -4.21 -33.18 -78.11
N SER A 43 -4.08 -33.74 -76.89
CA SER A 43 -2.89 -34.46 -76.44
C SER A 43 -2.96 -35.98 -76.65
N SER A 44 -4.14 -36.53 -76.94
CA SER A 44 -4.33 -37.95 -77.24
C SER A 44 -4.10 -38.23 -78.74
N SER A 45 -2.83 -38.48 -79.09
CA SER A 45 -2.35 -38.82 -80.45
C SER A 45 -3.03 -40.02 -81.16
N ASP A 46 -3.92 -40.76 -80.50
CA ASP A 46 -4.49 -42.02 -81.01
C ASP A 46 -6.01 -41.98 -81.26
N ASN A 47 -6.70 -40.88 -80.96
CA ASN A 47 -8.14 -40.79 -81.20
C ASN A 47 -8.46 -39.82 -82.33
N ALA A 48 -9.14 -40.35 -83.34
CA ALA A 48 -9.89 -39.60 -84.35
C ALA A 48 -11.08 -38.85 -83.70
N GLY A 49 -10.79 -37.92 -82.79
CA GLY A 49 -11.73 -36.87 -82.42
C GLY A 49 -11.82 -35.91 -83.61
N THR A 50 -12.98 -35.86 -84.24
CA THR A 50 -13.24 -35.02 -85.40
C THR A 50 -12.88 -33.58 -85.08
N ASP A 51 -12.18 -32.86 -85.96
CA ASP A 51 -11.93 -31.41 -85.81
C ASP A 51 -13.23 -30.63 -85.46
N ALA A 52 -14.38 -31.16 -85.87
CA ALA A 52 -15.71 -30.65 -85.52
C ALA A 52 -16.00 -30.60 -84.00
N ASP A 53 -15.53 -31.56 -83.20
CA ASP A 53 -15.74 -31.59 -81.74
C ASP A 53 -14.84 -30.57 -81.03
N ALA A 54 -13.62 -30.36 -81.53
CA ALA A 54 -12.73 -29.30 -81.05
C ALA A 54 -13.25 -27.90 -81.40
N ILE A 55 -13.84 -27.74 -82.60
CA ILE A 55 -14.49 -26.48 -83.02
C ILE A 55 -15.73 -26.21 -82.17
N GLY A 56 -16.55 -27.22 -81.85
CA GLY A 56 -17.70 -27.07 -80.96
C GLY A 56 -17.31 -26.65 -79.54
N LEU A 57 -16.25 -27.26 -78.99
CA LEU A 57 -15.69 -26.86 -77.69
C LEU A 57 -15.08 -25.45 -77.71
N LEU A 58 -14.52 -25.00 -78.83
CA LEU A 58 -14.02 -23.63 -79.00
C LEU A 58 -15.16 -22.60 -79.05
N ASP A 59 -16.26 -22.94 -79.70
CA ASP A 59 -17.44 -22.08 -79.77
C ASP A 59 -18.11 -21.96 -78.39
N GLU A 60 -18.22 -23.08 -77.66
CA GLU A 60 -18.76 -23.09 -76.30
C GLU A 60 -17.81 -22.44 -75.27
N LEU A 61 -16.50 -22.50 -75.50
CA LEU A 61 -15.53 -21.75 -74.70
C LEU A 61 -15.68 -20.24 -74.91
N SER A 62 -16.04 -19.80 -76.13
CA SER A 62 -16.26 -18.39 -76.41
C SER A 62 -17.46 -17.83 -75.65
N THR A 63 -18.55 -18.60 -75.55
CA THR A 63 -19.75 -18.21 -74.80
C THR A 63 -19.50 -18.22 -73.30
N GLN A 64 -18.82 -19.25 -72.78
CA GLN A 64 -18.45 -19.29 -71.36
C GLN A 64 -17.45 -18.19 -70.97
N PHE A 65 -16.59 -17.76 -71.90
CA PHE A 65 -15.70 -16.63 -71.67
C PHE A 65 -16.46 -15.31 -71.56
N GLU A 66 -17.49 -15.08 -72.38
CA GLU A 66 -18.36 -13.90 -72.26
C GLU A 66 -19.11 -13.89 -70.90
N ASP A 67 -19.61 -15.03 -70.46
CA ASP A 67 -20.27 -15.18 -69.15
C ASP A 67 -19.30 -15.00 -67.97
N LEU A 68 -18.06 -15.46 -68.08
CA LEU A 68 -17.02 -15.19 -67.09
C LEU A 68 -16.70 -13.69 -67.00
N LEU A 69 -16.72 -13.00 -68.14
CA LEU A 69 -16.42 -11.57 -68.22
C LEU A 69 -17.55 -10.73 -67.61
N SER A 70 -18.81 -11.10 -67.87
CA SER A 70 -19.99 -10.44 -67.29
C SER A 70 -20.03 -10.61 -65.76
N THR A 71 -19.87 -11.84 -65.25
CA THR A 71 -19.84 -12.12 -63.81
C THR A 71 -18.65 -11.43 -63.11
N SER A 72 -17.51 -11.29 -63.78
CA SER A 72 -16.35 -10.55 -63.24
C SER A 72 -16.59 -9.04 -63.14
N VAL A 73 -17.34 -8.46 -64.08
CA VAL A 73 -17.74 -7.05 -64.05
C VAL A 73 -18.70 -6.81 -62.88
N ASP A 74 -19.69 -7.67 -62.69
CA ASP A 74 -20.65 -7.57 -61.59
C ASP A 74 -19.97 -7.71 -60.22
N LEU A 75 -19.01 -8.64 -60.09
CA LEU A 75 -18.22 -8.79 -58.86
C LEU A 75 -17.43 -7.52 -58.51
N LYS A 76 -16.83 -6.87 -59.53
CA LYS A 76 -16.10 -5.61 -59.33
C LYS A 76 -17.04 -4.48 -58.95
N TYR A 77 -18.20 -4.38 -59.60
CA TYR A 77 -19.21 -3.38 -59.26
C TYR A 77 -19.66 -3.52 -57.81
N ASN A 78 -20.04 -4.73 -57.39
CA ASN A 78 -20.48 -4.99 -56.03
C ASN A 78 -19.38 -4.74 -55.00
N LYS A 79 -18.12 -5.05 -55.30
CA LYS A 79 -17.00 -4.71 -54.42
C LYS A 79 -16.91 -3.20 -54.13
N TYR A 80 -17.12 -2.35 -55.14
CA TYR A 80 -17.12 -0.89 -54.94
C TYR A 80 -18.35 -0.45 -54.16
N HIS A 81 -19.51 -1.04 -54.44
CA HIS A 81 -20.75 -0.75 -53.72
C HIS A 81 -20.64 -1.10 -52.23
N THR A 82 -20.20 -2.31 -51.88
CA THR A 82 -19.99 -2.74 -50.49
C THR A 82 -19.00 -1.84 -49.76
N ARG A 83 -17.94 -1.38 -50.44
CA ARG A 83 -16.97 -0.44 -49.85
C ARG A 83 -17.61 0.91 -49.53
N GLU A 84 -18.48 1.43 -50.39
CA GLU A 84 -19.20 2.68 -50.14
C GLU A 84 -20.18 2.52 -48.95
N CYS A 85 -20.93 1.42 -48.92
CA CYS A 85 -21.82 1.08 -47.79
C CYS A 85 -21.04 1.00 -46.46
N GLN A 86 -19.83 0.42 -46.46
CA GLN A 86 -18.97 0.38 -45.28
C GLN A 86 -18.58 1.78 -44.77
N ILE A 87 -18.22 2.68 -45.69
CA ILE A 87 -17.80 4.05 -45.37
C ILE A 87 -18.99 4.84 -44.80
N LEU A 88 -20.16 4.70 -45.40
CA LEU A 88 -21.39 5.33 -44.92
C LEU A 88 -21.79 4.81 -43.54
N HIS A 89 -21.73 3.49 -43.34
CA HIS A 89 -22.01 2.86 -42.05
C HIS A 89 -21.06 3.37 -40.93
N ALA A 90 -19.75 3.45 -41.21
CA ALA A 90 -18.77 3.96 -40.24
C ALA A 90 -19.03 5.42 -39.83
N LYS A 91 -19.45 6.27 -40.77
CA LYS A 91 -19.86 7.66 -40.47
C LYS A 91 -21.13 7.72 -39.63
N ASN A 92 -22.09 6.84 -39.90
CA ASN A 92 -23.32 6.75 -39.12
C ASN A 92 -23.08 6.29 -37.68
N LEU A 93 -22.19 5.33 -37.42
CA LEU A 93 -21.83 4.91 -36.06
C LEU A 93 -21.26 6.05 -35.22
N GLN A 94 -20.41 6.91 -35.81
CA GLN A 94 -19.92 8.09 -35.13
C GLN A 94 -21.06 9.05 -34.78
N SER A 95 -21.97 9.31 -35.73
CA SER A 95 -23.19 10.11 -35.49
C SER A 95 -24.10 9.51 -34.41
N ILE A 96 -24.22 8.18 -34.35
CA ILE A 96 -25.01 7.46 -33.33
C ILE A 96 -24.43 7.68 -31.93
N ASN A 97 -23.10 7.69 -31.76
CA ASN A 97 -22.48 8.01 -30.46
C ASN A 97 -22.82 9.45 -30.00
N TRP A 98 -22.82 10.40 -30.94
CA TRP A 98 -23.28 11.77 -30.69
C TRP A 98 -24.79 11.87 -30.41
N ASN A 99 -25.61 11.03 -31.03
CA ASN A 99 -27.06 11.02 -30.83
C ASN A 99 -27.48 10.27 -29.56
N LEU A 100 -26.75 9.24 -29.14
CA LEU A 100 -26.90 8.59 -27.83
C LEU A 100 -26.64 9.59 -26.71
N SER A 101 -25.65 10.47 -26.89
CA SER A 101 -25.39 11.60 -25.99
C SER A 101 -26.58 12.56 -25.87
N ARG A 102 -27.52 12.55 -26.83
CA ARG A 102 -28.62 13.52 -26.93
C ARG A 102 -30.00 12.95 -26.59
N SER A 103 -30.20 11.63 -26.72
CA SER A 103 -31.57 11.06 -26.75
C SER A 103 -31.99 10.23 -25.54
N GLN A 104 -31.10 9.72 -24.69
CA GLN A 104 -31.51 8.78 -23.63
C GLN A 104 -30.82 8.95 -22.27
N PHE A 105 -29.71 9.69 -22.19
CA PHE A 105 -29.06 9.97 -20.92
C PHE A 105 -29.59 11.27 -20.33
N GLY A 106 -30.71 11.16 -19.60
CA GLY A 106 -31.34 12.27 -18.89
C GLY A 106 -30.50 12.82 -17.72
N PRO A 107 -31.05 13.78 -16.93
CA PRO A 107 -30.39 14.35 -15.75
C PRO A 107 -29.88 13.28 -14.77
N ASN A 108 -30.52 12.12 -14.70
CA ASN A 108 -30.14 10.99 -13.84
C ASN A 108 -28.75 10.41 -14.13
N LEU A 109 -28.30 10.36 -15.40
CA LEU A 109 -26.92 9.90 -15.68
C LEU A 109 -25.93 10.93 -15.16
N ARG A 110 -26.22 12.22 -15.36
CA ARG A 110 -25.38 13.30 -14.86
C ARG A 110 -25.31 13.27 -13.34
N GLU A 111 -26.45 13.12 -12.66
CA GLU A 111 -26.52 12.97 -11.20
C GLU A 111 -25.71 11.76 -10.74
N TYR A 112 -25.87 10.61 -11.40
CA TYR A 112 -25.10 9.41 -11.09
C TYR A 112 -23.59 9.60 -11.26
N VAL A 113 -23.16 10.20 -12.39
CA VAL A 113 -21.74 10.50 -12.63
C VAL A 113 -21.22 11.46 -11.57
N THR A 114 -21.93 12.54 -11.26
CA THR A 114 -21.52 13.49 -10.21
C THR A 114 -21.49 12.84 -8.82
N TYR A 115 -22.39 11.90 -8.55
CA TYR A 115 -22.41 11.14 -7.31
C TYR A 115 -21.18 10.25 -7.18
N ILE A 116 -20.82 9.53 -8.25
CA ILE A 116 -19.60 8.70 -8.29
C ILE A 116 -18.34 9.56 -8.19
N GLU A 117 -18.27 10.69 -8.91
CA GLU A 117 -17.15 11.64 -8.79
C GLU A 117 -17.01 12.17 -7.37
N THR A 118 -18.13 12.49 -6.71
CA THR A 118 -18.14 12.97 -5.32
C THR A 118 -17.68 11.87 -4.36
N ILE A 119 -18.15 10.62 -4.51
CA ILE A 119 -17.68 9.49 -3.70
C ILE A 119 -16.17 9.30 -3.90
N ASN A 120 -15.69 9.31 -5.14
CA ASN A 120 -14.28 9.09 -5.44
C ASN A 120 -13.41 10.21 -4.85
N LYS A 121 -13.88 11.47 -4.94
CA LYS A 121 -13.20 12.59 -4.28
C LYS A 121 -13.14 12.40 -2.76
N ASN A 122 -14.27 12.07 -2.14
CA ASN A 122 -14.36 11.91 -0.69
C ASN A 122 -13.55 10.70 -0.20
N SER A 123 -13.50 9.60 -0.95
CA SER A 123 -12.70 8.43 -0.59
C SER A 123 -11.20 8.72 -0.68
N LEU A 124 -10.76 9.44 -1.71
CA LEU A 124 -9.37 9.89 -1.82
C LEU A 124 -9.01 10.88 -0.71
N GLU A 125 -9.91 11.80 -0.37
CA GLU A 125 -9.73 12.72 0.76
C GLU A 125 -9.60 11.96 2.08
N TYR A 126 -10.47 10.98 2.33
CA TYR A 126 -10.41 10.13 3.52
C TYR A 126 -9.10 9.34 3.61
N LEU A 127 -8.65 8.72 2.51
CA LEU A 127 -7.36 8.02 2.47
C LEU A 127 -6.19 8.97 2.74
N ASN A 128 -6.22 10.17 2.17
CA ASN A 128 -5.19 11.18 2.43
C ASN A 128 -5.21 11.67 3.89
N LEU A 129 -6.39 11.78 4.50
CA LEU A 129 -6.54 12.15 5.91
C LEU A 129 -5.94 11.10 6.85
N LEU A 130 -6.08 9.81 6.54
CA LEU A 130 -5.51 8.71 7.33
C LEU A 130 -4.00 8.53 7.15
N GLY A 131 -3.46 8.85 5.97
CA GLY A 131 -2.05 8.67 5.66
C GLY A 131 -1.23 9.94 5.88
N THR A 132 -1.38 10.89 4.95
CA THR A 132 -0.50 12.06 4.83
C THR A 132 -0.83 13.15 5.84
N TYR A 133 -2.11 13.34 6.15
CA TYR A 133 -2.56 14.38 7.09
C TYR A 133 -2.88 13.82 8.48
N ALA A 134 -2.52 12.57 8.76
CA ALA A 134 -2.67 12.02 10.10
C ALA A 134 -1.76 12.78 11.07
N VAL A 135 -2.36 13.23 12.17
CA VAL A 135 -1.65 13.89 13.26
C VAL A 135 -1.48 12.88 14.38
N ASP A 136 -0.22 12.54 14.66
CA ASP A 136 0.15 11.63 15.75
C ASP A 136 0.22 12.38 17.10
N LEU A 137 0.21 11.63 18.19
CA LEU A 137 0.41 12.14 19.54
C LEU A 137 1.86 12.61 19.75
N ALA A 138 2.03 13.57 20.64
CA ALA A 138 3.37 13.96 21.10
C ALA A 138 4.02 12.79 21.85
N ARG A 139 5.12 12.27 21.30
CA ARG A 139 5.87 11.14 21.87
C ARG A 139 6.72 11.60 23.07
N GLN A 140 6.13 11.63 24.27
CA GLN A 140 6.86 11.78 25.53
C GLN A 140 7.26 10.39 26.04
N ILE A 141 8.56 10.09 26.03
CA ILE A 141 9.11 8.77 26.38
C ILE A 141 9.67 8.83 27.80
N GLU A 142 9.11 8.03 28.71
CA GLU A 142 9.60 7.82 30.07
C GLU A 142 9.69 6.31 30.31
N ILE A 143 10.90 5.77 30.50
CA ILE A 143 11.15 4.34 30.67
C ILE A 143 11.42 4.08 32.15
N SER A 144 10.65 3.16 32.74
CA SER A 144 10.81 2.78 34.15
C SER A 144 11.90 1.73 34.37
N ASP A 145 12.28 0.97 33.33
CA ASP A 145 13.28 -0.10 33.42
C ASP A 145 14.71 0.45 33.31
N PRO A 146 15.54 0.33 34.35
CA PRO A 146 16.93 0.82 34.33
C PRO A 146 17.87 0.02 33.42
N SER A 147 17.45 -1.15 32.91
CA SER A 147 18.27 -2.01 32.04
C SER A 147 18.24 -1.57 30.56
N VAL A 148 17.26 -0.77 30.16
CA VAL A 148 17.07 -0.31 28.79
C VAL A 148 17.89 0.97 28.55
N SER A 149 19.01 0.83 27.84
CA SER A 149 19.89 1.95 27.48
C SER A 149 19.60 2.56 26.11
N HIS A 150 18.93 1.82 25.23
CA HIS A 150 18.56 2.24 23.87
C HIS A 150 17.06 1.99 23.68
N PHE A 151 16.36 2.97 23.10
CA PHE A 151 14.93 2.89 22.86
C PHE A 151 14.61 3.31 21.43
N ASP A 152 13.92 2.43 20.71
CA ASP A 152 13.42 2.71 19.37
C ASP A 152 12.15 3.55 19.46
N ILE A 153 12.20 4.77 18.91
CA ILE A 153 11.14 5.79 19.03
C ILE A 153 9.81 5.32 18.42
N ASP A 154 9.84 4.34 17.53
CA ASP A 154 8.66 3.78 16.86
C ASP A 154 7.92 2.73 17.68
N ASP A 155 8.56 2.14 18.69
CA ASP A 155 7.91 1.18 19.61
C ASP A 155 7.12 1.87 20.74
N TRP A 156 7.13 3.21 20.76
CA TRP A 156 6.39 3.97 21.75
C TRP A 156 4.88 3.77 21.59
N LYS A 157 4.22 3.42 22.70
CA LYS A 157 2.77 3.27 22.76
C LYS A 157 2.18 4.23 23.79
N PRO A 158 1.06 4.90 23.46
CA PRO A 158 0.39 5.77 24.41
C PRO A 158 -0.17 4.98 25.60
N PRO A 159 -0.42 5.66 26.75
CA PRO A 159 -0.99 5.02 27.93
C PRO A 159 -2.33 4.34 27.64
N ARG A 160 -2.57 3.16 28.22
CA ARG A 160 -3.79 2.36 27.99
C ARG A 160 -5.09 3.14 28.19
N LYS A 161 -5.16 3.96 29.25
CA LYS A 161 -6.33 4.81 29.54
C LYS A 161 -6.61 5.85 28.45
N LEU A 162 -5.57 6.36 27.81
CA LEU A 162 -5.73 7.30 26.70
C LEU A 162 -6.20 6.56 25.44
N LEU A 163 -5.66 5.37 25.16
CA LEU A 163 -6.11 4.52 24.06
C LEU A 163 -7.60 4.15 24.20
N GLU A 164 -8.04 3.75 25.39
CA GLU A 164 -9.45 3.45 25.65
C GLU A 164 -10.39 4.64 25.38
N ILE A 165 -9.95 5.87 25.65
CA ILE A 165 -10.72 7.08 25.33
C ILE A 165 -10.69 7.36 23.82
N LEU A 166 -9.55 7.13 23.17
CA LEU A 166 -9.38 7.36 21.73
C LEU A 166 -10.13 6.32 20.87
N ASP A 167 -10.17 5.06 21.30
CA ASP A 167 -10.88 3.98 20.61
C ASP A 167 -12.40 4.23 20.57
N LYS A 168 -12.94 4.95 21.57
CA LYS A 168 -14.34 5.38 21.57
C LYS A 168 -14.68 6.39 20.45
N PHE A 169 -13.69 7.02 19.80
CA PHE A 169 -13.97 7.85 18.61
C PHE A 169 -14.28 7.01 17.37
N GLN A 170 -13.99 5.70 17.39
CA GLN A 170 -14.24 4.80 16.26
C GLN A 170 -15.62 4.14 16.32
N SER A 171 -16.37 4.27 17.42
CA SER A 171 -17.69 3.64 17.57
C SER A 171 -18.79 4.42 16.86
N GLU A 172 -19.77 3.70 16.29
CA GLU A 172 -20.87 4.28 15.49
C GLU A 172 -21.82 5.17 16.31
N ASP A 173 -21.93 4.96 17.63
CA ASP A 173 -22.81 5.71 18.55
C ASP A 173 -22.10 6.89 19.25
N CYS A 174 -21.01 7.37 18.68
CA CYS A 174 -20.14 8.37 19.30
C CYS A 174 -20.71 9.80 19.24
N GLU A 175 -20.94 10.42 20.40
CA GLU A 175 -21.10 11.88 20.50
C GLU A 175 -19.72 12.53 20.76
N PRO A 176 -19.17 13.30 19.80
CA PRO A 176 -17.80 13.82 19.89
C PRO A 176 -17.60 14.80 21.05
N ILE A 177 -18.69 15.41 21.54
CA ILE A 177 -18.66 16.36 22.66
C ILE A 177 -18.39 15.62 23.98
N LYS A 178 -19.06 14.49 24.22
CA LYS A 178 -18.90 13.71 25.47
C LYS A 178 -17.49 13.15 25.60
N ILE A 179 -16.90 12.67 24.50
CA ILE A 179 -15.54 12.14 24.52
C ILE A 179 -14.51 13.26 24.71
N ARG A 180 -14.74 14.43 24.12
CA ARG A 180 -13.91 15.60 24.37
C ARG A 180 -13.90 15.98 25.85
N ASP A 181 -15.04 15.94 26.52
CA ASP A 181 -15.13 16.23 27.96
C ASP A 181 -14.42 15.17 28.81
N GLU A 182 -14.52 13.89 28.42
CA GLU A 182 -13.78 12.79 29.05
C GLU A 182 -12.27 12.97 28.89
N LEU A 183 -11.81 13.33 27.69
CA LEU A 183 -10.40 13.62 27.40
C LEU A 183 -9.89 14.83 28.20
N GLN A 184 -10.70 15.90 28.29
CA GLN A 184 -10.35 17.09 29.07
C GLN A 184 -10.20 16.74 30.56
N SER A 185 -11.15 15.97 31.10
CA SER A 185 -11.10 15.50 32.48
C SER A 185 -9.88 14.63 32.76
N TYR A 186 -9.51 13.77 31.81
CA TYR A 186 -8.30 12.95 31.87
C TYR A 186 -7.02 13.82 31.88
N LEU A 187 -6.93 14.81 30.99
CA LEU A 187 -5.79 15.74 30.94
C LEU A 187 -5.66 16.55 32.23
N ASP A 188 -6.77 17.01 32.80
CA ASP A 188 -6.74 17.79 34.03
C ASP A 188 -6.35 16.94 35.24
N ASN A 189 -6.74 15.65 35.26
CA ASN A 189 -6.27 14.69 36.26
C ASN A 189 -4.74 14.44 36.16
N ILE A 190 -4.19 14.35 34.93
CA ILE A 190 -2.74 14.24 34.73
C ILE A 190 -2.01 15.49 35.25
N LYS A 191 -2.52 16.70 34.95
CA LYS A 191 -1.92 17.95 35.44
C LYS A 191 -1.93 18.00 36.97
N LEU A 192 -3.05 17.66 37.60
CA LEU A 192 -3.20 17.68 39.04
C LEU A 192 -2.27 16.65 39.73
N SER A 193 -2.24 15.42 39.22
CA SER A 193 -1.36 14.37 39.76
C SER A 193 0.12 14.73 39.62
N ARG A 194 0.56 15.19 38.44
CA ARG A 194 1.94 15.67 38.23
C ARG A 194 2.30 16.83 39.17
N ALA A 195 1.40 17.80 39.34
CA ALA A 195 1.61 18.92 40.25
C ALA A 195 1.72 18.45 41.71
N LYS A 196 0.84 17.54 42.14
CA LYS A 196 0.87 16.95 43.49
C LYS A 196 2.21 16.26 43.78
N PHE A 197 2.64 15.35 42.91
CA PHE A 197 3.90 14.62 43.10
C PHE A 197 5.12 15.53 43.03
N THR A 198 5.10 16.55 42.17
CA THR A 198 6.20 17.52 42.07
C THR A 198 6.33 18.34 43.36
N LEU A 199 5.21 18.82 43.91
CA LEU A 199 5.20 19.58 45.16
C LEU A 199 5.63 18.72 46.34
N GLU A 200 5.13 17.50 46.43
CA GLU A 200 5.50 16.56 47.50
C GLU A 200 7.01 16.20 47.43
N ASN A 201 7.53 15.91 46.24
CA ASN A 201 8.94 15.59 46.08
C ASN A 201 9.83 16.80 46.42
N LYS A 202 9.49 17.99 45.93
CA LYS A 202 10.27 19.20 46.16
C LYS A 202 10.23 19.69 47.61
N HIS A 203 9.09 19.67 48.27
CA HIS A 203 8.95 20.29 49.59
C HIS A 203 9.02 19.27 50.73
N ILE A 204 8.45 18.08 50.56
CA ILE A 204 8.39 17.10 51.65
C ILE A 204 9.63 16.20 51.62
N LEU A 205 9.97 15.63 50.46
CA LEU A 205 11.09 14.70 50.37
C LEU A 205 12.44 15.41 50.45
N GLN A 206 12.58 16.56 49.80
CA GLN A 206 13.82 17.34 49.89
C GLN A 206 14.13 17.79 51.32
N ASP A 207 13.13 18.27 52.06
CA ASP A 207 13.32 18.70 53.45
C ASP A 207 13.67 17.51 54.35
N LYS A 208 12.96 16.38 54.20
CA LYS A 208 13.28 15.13 54.92
C LYS A 208 14.68 14.62 54.61
N LEU A 209 15.10 14.65 53.34
CA LEU A 209 16.45 14.27 52.93
C LEU A 209 17.49 15.23 53.52
N GLY A 210 17.17 16.53 53.60
CA GLY A 210 18.01 17.53 54.23
C GLY A 210 18.22 17.26 55.73
N VAL A 211 17.15 16.91 56.45
CA VAL A 211 17.24 16.51 57.87
C VAL A 211 18.04 15.23 58.02
N LEU A 212 17.73 14.19 57.24
CA LEU A 212 18.43 12.91 57.31
C LEU A 212 19.91 13.05 56.96
N SER A 213 20.27 13.87 55.98
CA SER A 213 21.66 14.15 55.61
C SER A 213 22.43 14.85 56.74
N LYS A 214 21.77 15.75 57.49
CA LYS A 214 22.35 16.37 58.70
C LYS A 214 22.55 15.34 59.81
N GLU A 215 21.58 14.45 60.04
CA GLU A 215 21.69 13.37 61.03
C GLU A 215 22.79 12.38 60.66
N VAL A 216 22.86 11.94 59.40
CA VAL A 216 23.94 11.06 58.91
C VAL A 216 25.30 11.74 59.06
N SER A 217 25.40 13.04 58.76
CA SER A 217 26.64 13.80 58.95
C SER A 217 26.99 13.94 60.43
N TYR A 218 26.00 14.08 61.31
CA TYR A 218 26.19 14.10 62.76
C TYR A 218 26.71 12.75 63.26
N TRP A 219 26.04 11.65 62.89
CA TRP A 219 26.46 10.30 63.24
C TRP A 219 27.84 9.95 62.68
N ARG A 220 28.18 10.41 61.48
CA ARG A 220 29.52 10.28 60.92
C ARG A 220 30.56 10.97 61.80
N LYS A 221 30.31 12.22 62.21
CA LYS A 221 31.22 12.94 63.12
C LYS A 221 31.34 12.26 64.48
N GLU A 222 30.23 11.75 65.01
CA GLU A 222 30.24 11.05 66.29
C GLU A 222 30.99 9.71 66.19
N TRP A 223 30.83 9.01 65.07
CA TRP A 223 31.63 7.84 64.75
C TRP A 223 33.12 8.19 64.63
N ASP A 224 33.47 9.25 63.88
CA ASP A 224 34.84 9.74 63.76
C ASP A 224 35.40 10.17 65.14
N ASN A 225 34.58 10.72 66.03
CA ASN A 225 34.97 11.06 67.40
C ASN A 225 35.23 9.82 68.27
N ILE A 226 34.37 8.80 68.17
CA ILE A 226 34.57 7.52 68.86
C ILE A 226 35.79 6.79 68.31
N GLU A 227 35.98 6.81 66.98
CA GLU A 227 37.16 6.28 66.31
C GLU A 227 38.41 7.02 66.79
N ASN A 228 38.37 8.36 66.84
CA ASN A 228 39.45 9.15 67.45
C ASN A 228 39.62 8.85 68.93
N MET A 229 38.59 8.54 69.72
CA MET A 229 38.78 8.19 71.13
C MET A 229 39.41 6.79 71.31
N MET A 230 39.02 5.83 70.46
CA MET A 230 39.47 4.44 70.53
C MET A 230 40.82 4.22 69.84
N PHE A 231 41.14 5.04 68.83
CA PHE A 231 42.31 4.90 67.96
C PHE A 231 43.17 6.17 67.86
N GLY A 232 42.76 7.29 68.46
CA GLY A 232 43.51 8.56 68.56
C GLY A 232 43.76 8.93 70.03
N GLU A 233 44.89 8.56 70.62
CA GLU A 233 46.23 8.88 70.14
C GLU A 233 46.99 7.63 69.65
N GLY A 234 46.97 7.36 68.34
CA GLY A 234 47.65 6.20 67.75
C GLY A 234 49.17 6.14 67.97
N SER A 235 49.83 7.24 68.34
CA SER A 235 51.25 7.27 68.73
C SER A 235 51.45 7.36 70.25
N ASP A 236 50.65 8.16 70.98
CA ASP A 236 50.88 8.38 72.41
C ASP A 236 50.24 7.29 73.29
N SER A 237 49.17 6.63 72.85
CA SER A 237 48.62 5.43 73.50
C SER A 237 49.60 4.25 73.42
N MET A 238 50.18 4.01 72.24
CA MET A 238 51.21 2.98 72.05
C MET A 238 52.50 3.32 72.82
N ARG A 239 52.88 4.60 72.87
CA ARG A 239 54.04 5.09 73.63
C ARG A 239 53.83 5.00 75.14
N SER A 240 52.63 5.29 75.64
CA SER A 240 52.25 5.12 77.05
C SER A 240 52.21 3.64 77.45
N MET A 241 51.74 2.77 76.55
CA MET A 241 51.77 1.31 76.74
C MET A 241 53.21 0.77 76.75
N LEU A 242 54.08 1.27 75.87
CA LEU A 242 55.51 0.92 75.89
C LEU A 242 56.22 1.44 77.15
N GLN A 243 55.93 2.67 77.59
CA GLN A 243 56.48 3.22 78.84
C GLN A 243 56.01 2.45 80.08
N THR A 244 54.74 2.02 80.12
CA THR A 244 54.25 1.19 81.23
C THR A 244 54.90 -0.20 81.22
N VAL A 245 55.10 -0.80 80.04
CA VAL A 245 55.85 -2.06 79.90
C VAL A 245 57.32 -1.90 80.30
N ASP A 246 58.00 -0.82 79.92
CA ASP A 246 59.37 -0.52 80.36
C ASP A 246 59.43 -0.30 81.88
N SER A 247 58.44 0.36 82.47
CA SER A 247 58.35 0.55 83.93
C SER A 247 58.13 -0.76 84.68
N LEU A 248 57.35 -1.69 84.12
CA LEU A 248 57.14 -3.03 84.67
C LEU A 248 58.41 -3.88 84.52
N ARG A 249 59.12 -3.75 83.39
CA ARG A 249 60.40 -4.43 83.17
C ARG A 249 61.48 -3.94 84.13
N SER A 250 61.53 -2.63 84.42
CA SER A 250 62.41 -2.06 85.45
C SER A 250 62.08 -2.64 86.83
N LYS A 251 60.80 -2.69 87.21
CA LYS A 251 60.38 -3.28 88.49
C LYS A 251 60.71 -4.77 88.62
N ILE A 252 60.58 -5.54 87.53
CA ILE A 252 60.96 -6.96 87.50
C ILE A 252 62.49 -7.16 87.60
N ASN A 253 63.28 -6.24 87.03
CA ASN A 253 64.73 -6.29 87.17
C ASN A 253 65.20 -5.86 88.56
N ASP A 254 64.54 -4.87 89.18
CA ASP A 254 64.82 -4.45 90.56
C ASP A 254 64.46 -5.57 91.56
N GLU A 255 63.36 -6.30 91.35
CA GLU A 255 62.99 -7.47 92.18
C GLU A 255 63.93 -8.68 91.98
N ASN A 256 64.58 -8.82 90.82
CA ASN A 256 65.57 -9.90 90.61
C ASN A 256 66.95 -9.59 91.20
N THR A 257 67.33 -8.32 91.38
CA THR A 257 68.58 -7.95 92.06
C THR A 257 68.54 -8.11 93.58
N ASP A 258 67.35 -8.10 94.17
CA ASP A 258 67.18 -8.33 95.62
C ASP A 258 67.14 -9.83 95.99
N ILE A 259 67.00 -10.73 95.01
CA ILE A 259 66.99 -12.20 95.23
C ILE A 259 68.41 -12.80 95.11
N GLU A 260 69.36 -12.17 94.42
CA GLU A 260 70.77 -12.63 94.35
C GLU A 260 71.66 -12.15 95.52
N MET A 261 71.12 -11.34 96.45
CA MET A 261 71.83 -10.83 97.64
C MET A 261 71.27 -11.35 98.98
N SER A 262 70.45 -12.42 98.96
CA SER A 262 70.04 -13.18 100.15
C SER A 262 70.83 -14.48 100.34
#